data_AF-A0A4R2G344-F1
#
_entry.id   AF-A0A4R2G344-F1
#
_cell.length_a   1.000
_cell.length_b   1.000
_cell.length_c   1.000
_cell.angle_alpha   90.00
_cell.angle_beta   90.00
_cell.angle_gamma   90.00
#
_symmetry.space_group_name_H-M   'P 1'
#
loop_
_entity.id
_entity.type
_entity.pdbx_description
1 polymer ?
#
loop_
_entity_poly.entity_id
_entity_poly.type
_entity_poly.pdbx_seq_one_letter_code
_entity_poly.pdbx_strand_id
1 'polypeptide(L)'
;MQPSARILFNLTGNKSYYLWNGTEIYFSKLRSAYTDILNDKESDYLFFAFTILCASTLEYSLNYTLADYCIAKFGNQGYKAYFESYKGLGFKNKLLMSPFIISNGKYRMNENHSSFKKLEELIVLRNKILHNKELLKEFDCPINGECDNENIYIPIEKTTIEFELPYHDNYIELLTKDSCLSFGNAMGDFKNFIMTPSLCENITDNEMIIRLK
;
A
#
# COMPACT_ATOMS: atom_id res chain seq x y z
N MET A 1 -19.15 17.44 -2.18
CA MET A 1 -19.24 17.58 -0.70
C MET A 1 -17.90 18.09 -0.22
N GLN A 2 -17.90 19.03 0.72
CA GLN A 2 -16.65 19.56 1.29
C GLN A 2 -16.01 18.51 2.20
N PRO A 3 -14.68 18.41 2.24
CA PRO A 3 -14.00 17.55 3.18
C PRO A 3 -14.38 17.94 4.62
N SER A 4 -14.46 16.94 5.50
CA SER A 4 -14.78 17.12 6.91
C SER A 4 -13.67 16.56 7.79
N ALA A 5 -13.43 17.21 8.93
CA ALA A 5 -12.50 16.75 9.94
C ALA A 5 -13.12 16.93 11.32
N ARG A 6 -12.86 15.99 12.23
CA ARG A 6 -13.13 16.18 13.66
C ARG A 6 -11.89 16.80 14.28
N ILE A 7 -12.04 17.96 14.91
CA ILE A 7 -10.93 18.70 15.52
C ILE A 7 -11.10 18.69 17.05
N LEU A 8 -10.02 18.43 17.77
CA LEU A 8 -9.88 18.54 19.21
C LEU A 8 -8.86 19.64 19.50
N PHE A 9 -9.34 20.80 19.91
CA PHE A 9 -8.48 21.89 20.34
C PHE A 9 -8.05 21.70 21.78
N ASN A 10 -6.74 21.82 21.99
CA ASN A 10 -6.14 21.95 23.29
C ASN A 10 -5.54 23.34 23.40
N LEU A 11 -6.12 24.16 24.27
CA LEU A 11 -5.82 25.60 24.35
C LEU A 11 -4.76 25.91 25.40
N THR A 12 -4.37 24.98 26.27
CA THR A 12 -3.52 25.25 27.44
C THR A 12 -2.05 24.86 27.24
N GLY A 13 -1.56 24.89 25.98
CA GLY A 13 -0.16 24.63 25.62
C GLY A 13 0.18 23.17 25.29
N ASN A 14 -0.80 22.27 25.30
CA ASN A 14 -0.64 20.90 24.80
C ASN A 14 -0.99 20.83 23.30
N LYS A 15 -0.51 19.79 22.61
CA LYS A 15 -0.83 19.59 21.19
C LYS A 15 -2.33 19.43 20.96
N SER A 16 -2.82 20.02 19.88
CA SER A 16 -4.18 19.80 19.38
C SER A 16 -4.20 18.65 18.40
N TYR A 17 -5.38 18.06 18.19
CA TYR A 17 -5.52 16.87 17.37
C TYR A 17 -6.63 17.03 16.33
N TYR A 18 -6.47 16.38 15.19
CA TYR A 18 -7.54 16.26 14.20
C TYR A 18 -7.63 14.86 13.64
N LEU A 19 -8.84 14.45 13.28
CA LEU A 19 -9.14 13.24 12.54
C LEU A 19 -9.77 13.65 11.20
N TRP A 20 -9.03 13.42 10.12
CA TRP A 20 -9.48 13.71 8.77
C TRP A 20 -10.43 12.63 8.26
N ASN A 21 -11.57 12.99 7.69
CA ASN A 21 -12.43 12.02 7.01
C ASN A 21 -11.99 11.85 5.55
N GLY A 22 -11.05 10.91 5.31
CA GLY A 22 -10.59 10.57 3.97
C GLY A 22 -11.59 9.80 3.11
N THR A 23 -12.70 9.30 3.69
CA THR A 23 -13.65 8.42 3.00
C THR A 23 -14.41 9.12 1.88
N GLU A 24 -14.58 10.44 1.95
CA GLU A 24 -15.27 11.22 0.92
C GLU A 24 -14.60 11.12 -0.45
N ILE A 25 -13.26 11.05 -0.48
CA ILE A 25 -12.51 10.89 -1.73
C ILE A 25 -12.80 9.51 -2.34
N TYR A 26 -12.88 8.47 -1.52
CA TYR A 26 -13.29 7.13 -1.97
C TYR A 26 -14.72 7.12 -2.52
N PHE A 27 -15.68 7.73 -1.82
CA PHE A 27 -17.07 7.84 -2.29
C PHE A 27 -17.19 8.71 -3.54
N SER A 28 -16.36 9.74 -3.69
CA SER A 28 -16.30 10.54 -4.91
C SER A 28 -15.82 9.70 -6.08
N LYS A 29 -14.70 9.00 -5.94
CA LYS A 29 -14.16 8.12 -6.99
C LYS A 29 -15.11 6.96 -7.32
N LEU A 30 -15.78 6.38 -6.32
CA LEU A 30 -16.79 5.35 -6.52
C LEU A 30 -18.00 5.87 -7.30
N ARG A 31 -18.49 7.07 -6.97
CA ARG A 31 -19.59 7.70 -7.72
C ARG A 31 -19.20 7.99 -9.16
N SER A 32 -18.01 8.53 -9.40
CA SER A 32 -17.48 8.73 -10.75
C SER A 32 -17.45 7.41 -11.52
N ALA A 33 -16.87 6.36 -10.93
CA ALA A 33 -16.82 5.04 -11.55
C ALA A 33 -18.21 4.49 -11.89
N TYR A 34 -19.17 4.60 -10.96
CA TYR A 34 -20.54 4.17 -11.19
C TYR A 34 -21.21 4.94 -12.34
N THR A 35 -21.05 6.26 -12.37
CA THR A 35 -21.57 7.10 -13.46
C THR A 35 -20.92 6.77 -14.80
N ASP A 36 -19.61 6.53 -14.82
CA ASP A 36 -18.89 6.18 -16.04
C ASP A 36 -19.34 4.81 -16.59
N ILE A 37 -19.52 3.81 -15.71
CA ILE A 37 -20.09 2.50 -16.07
C ILE A 37 -21.50 2.64 -16.65
N LEU A 38 -22.37 3.45 -16.03
CA LEU A 38 -23.72 3.67 -16.55
C LEU A 38 -23.75 4.33 -17.93
N ASN A 39 -22.71 5.08 -18.29
CA ASN A 39 -22.64 5.87 -19.52
C ASN A 39 -21.65 5.31 -20.55
N ASP A 40 -21.15 4.08 -20.36
CA ASP A 40 -20.12 3.44 -21.19
C ASP A 40 -18.88 4.33 -21.43
N LYS A 41 -18.42 5.04 -20.39
CA LYS A 41 -17.22 5.89 -20.44
C LYS A 41 -16.02 5.20 -19.79
N GLU A 42 -14.85 5.31 -20.43
CA GLU A 42 -13.57 4.93 -19.83
C GLU A 42 -13.01 6.12 -19.02
N SER A 43 -12.91 6.00 -17.69
CA SER A 43 -12.54 7.16 -16.88
C SER A 43 -12.07 6.79 -15.47
N ASP A 44 -11.12 7.57 -14.96
CA ASP A 44 -10.54 7.70 -13.60
C ASP A 44 -10.28 6.48 -12.70
N TYR A 45 -11.20 5.52 -12.58
CA TYR A 45 -11.06 4.35 -11.71
C TYR A 45 -10.17 3.26 -12.30
N LEU A 46 -9.83 3.35 -13.59
CA LEU A 46 -8.98 2.37 -14.26
C LEU A 46 -7.60 2.25 -13.61
N PHE A 47 -7.00 3.35 -13.14
CA PHE A 47 -5.72 3.29 -12.45
C PHE A 47 -5.81 2.58 -11.10
N PHE A 48 -6.89 2.82 -10.36
CA PHE A 48 -7.17 2.08 -9.13
C PHE A 48 -7.39 0.59 -9.42
N ALA A 49 -8.30 0.26 -10.34
CA ALA A 49 -8.60 -1.11 -10.71
C ALA A 49 -7.35 -1.87 -11.19
N PHE A 50 -6.55 -1.25 -12.06
CA PHE A 50 -5.30 -1.80 -12.55
C PHE A 50 -4.29 -2.02 -11.42
N THR A 51 -4.08 -1.04 -10.54
CA THR A 51 -3.12 -1.15 -9.43
C THR A 51 -3.52 -2.26 -8.46
N ILE A 52 -4.80 -2.34 -8.08
CA ILE A 52 -5.31 -3.40 -7.21
C ILE A 52 -5.22 -4.77 -7.89
N LEU A 53 -5.48 -4.84 -9.21
CA LEU A 53 -5.32 -6.07 -9.98
C LEU A 53 -3.85 -6.51 -9.99
N CYS A 54 -2.89 -5.62 -10.30
CA CYS A 54 -1.47 -5.93 -10.24
C CYS A 54 -1.05 -6.48 -8.87
N ALA A 55 -1.46 -5.83 -7.79
CA ALA A 55 -1.12 -6.28 -6.44
C ALA A 55 -1.75 -7.65 -6.12
N SER A 56 -3.00 -7.88 -6.53
CA SER A 56 -3.69 -9.15 -6.33
C SER A 56 -3.05 -10.28 -7.15
N THR A 57 -2.69 -10.00 -8.40
CA THR A 57 -1.97 -10.93 -9.28
C THR A 57 -0.60 -11.26 -8.70
N LEU A 58 0.17 -10.27 -8.22
CA LEU A 58 1.47 -10.51 -7.61
C LEU A 58 1.36 -11.42 -6.38
N GLU A 59 0.43 -11.11 -5.46
CA GLU A 59 0.23 -11.91 -4.26
C GLU A 59 -0.18 -13.34 -4.58
N TYR A 60 -1.12 -13.50 -5.52
CA TYR A 60 -1.55 -14.81 -5.97
C TYR A 60 -0.40 -15.59 -6.60
N SER A 61 0.37 -14.98 -7.51
CA SER A 61 1.51 -15.63 -8.17
C SER A 61 2.60 -16.06 -7.18
N LEU A 62 2.91 -15.23 -6.18
CA LEU A 62 3.85 -15.60 -5.11
C LEU A 62 3.33 -16.79 -4.31
N ASN A 63 2.07 -16.75 -3.87
CA ASN A 63 1.46 -17.85 -3.13
C ASN A 63 1.42 -19.12 -3.98
N TYR A 64 1.10 -19.03 -5.27
CA TYR A 64 1.06 -20.16 -6.17
C TYR A 64 2.45 -20.79 -6.33
N THR A 65 3.48 -19.98 -6.59
CA THR A 65 4.86 -20.47 -6.73
C THR A 65 5.37 -21.14 -5.45
N LEU A 66 4.99 -20.61 -4.27
CA LEU A 66 5.32 -21.22 -2.98
C LEU A 66 4.55 -22.52 -2.74
N ALA A 67 3.29 -22.59 -3.15
CA ALA A 67 2.49 -23.82 -3.07
C ALA A 67 3.08 -24.92 -3.96
N ASP A 68 3.42 -24.58 -5.20
CA ASP A 68 4.06 -25.46 -6.17
C ASP A 68 5.39 -26.01 -5.63
N TYR A 69 6.25 -25.13 -5.14
CA TYR A 69 7.49 -25.53 -4.44
C TYR A 69 7.21 -26.49 -3.26
N CYS A 70 6.23 -26.20 -2.41
CA CYS A 70 5.91 -27.06 -1.28
C CYS A 70 5.40 -28.44 -1.73
N ILE A 71 4.63 -28.50 -2.82
CA ILE A 71 4.16 -29.78 -3.39
C ILE A 71 5.36 -30.57 -3.92
N ALA A 72 6.24 -29.93 -4.69
CA ALA A 72 7.45 -30.57 -5.21
C ALA A 72 8.39 -31.06 -4.10
N LYS A 73 8.54 -30.27 -3.02
CA LYS A 73 9.48 -30.57 -1.93
C LYS A 73 8.96 -31.56 -0.89
N PHE A 74 7.68 -31.47 -0.53
CA PHE A 74 7.09 -32.19 0.60
C PHE A 74 5.97 -33.17 0.21
N GLY A 75 5.60 -33.21 -1.08
CA GLY A 75 4.53 -34.07 -1.58
C GLY A 75 3.12 -33.58 -1.25
N ASN A 76 2.13 -34.18 -1.90
CA ASN A 76 0.71 -33.83 -1.81
C ASN A 76 0.09 -33.92 -0.40
N GLN A 77 0.64 -34.75 0.49
CA GLN A 77 0.17 -34.88 1.87
C GLN A 77 0.91 -33.92 2.82
N GLY A 78 2.18 -33.62 2.55
CA GLY A 78 3.03 -32.82 3.43
C GLY A 78 2.99 -31.31 3.15
N TYR A 79 2.65 -30.89 1.93
CA TYR A 79 2.82 -29.49 1.50
C TYR A 79 2.00 -28.48 2.32
N LYS A 80 0.81 -28.86 2.79
CA LYS A 80 -0.18 -27.93 3.36
C LYS A 80 0.34 -27.17 4.57
N ALA A 81 1.01 -27.85 5.50
CA ALA A 81 1.54 -27.21 6.72
C ALA A 81 2.62 -26.17 6.41
N TYR A 82 3.51 -26.48 5.45
CA TYR A 82 4.56 -25.57 5.02
C TYR A 82 4.00 -24.41 4.20
N PHE A 83 3.08 -24.69 3.28
CA PHE A 83 2.44 -23.66 2.46
C PHE A 83 1.66 -22.65 3.31
N GLU A 84 0.87 -23.08 4.30
CA GLU A 84 0.14 -22.14 5.17
C GLU A 84 1.10 -21.23 5.96
N SER A 85 2.26 -21.75 6.36
CA SER A 85 3.31 -20.94 7.00
C SER A 85 3.85 -19.87 6.06
N TYR A 86 4.15 -20.22 4.81
CA TYR A 86 4.64 -19.25 3.81
C TYR A 86 3.57 -18.25 3.36
N LYS A 87 2.32 -18.71 3.23
CA LYS A 87 1.16 -17.87 2.89
C LYS A 87 0.88 -16.82 3.97
N GLY A 88 1.17 -17.14 5.24
CA GLY A 88 1.04 -16.23 6.38
C GLY A 88 2.13 -15.16 6.48
N LEU A 89 3.21 -15.25 5.68
CA LEU A 89 4.23 -14.19 5.64
C LEU A 89 3.61 -12.86 5.19
N GLY A 90 4.13 -11.74 5.70
CA GLY A 90 3.74 -10.43 5.18
C GLY A 90 4.05 -10.31 3.69
N PHE A 91 3.19 -9.64 2.92
CA PHE A 91 3.27 -9.59 1.45
C PHE A 91 4.66 -9.15 0.94
N LYS A 92 5.25 -8.12 1.56
CA LYS A 92 6.62 -7.67 1.27
C LYS A 92 7.67 -8.78 1.49
N ASN A 93 7.55 -9.51 2.60
CA ASN A 93 8.48 -10.59 2.93
C ASN A 93 8.32 -11.78 1.99
N LYS A 94 7.10 -12.08 1.52
CA LYS A 94 6.89 -13.08 0.47
C LYS A 94 7.70 -12.72 -0.77
N LEU A 95 7.55 -11.50 -1.28
CA LEU A 95 8.29 -11.03 -2.46
C LEU A 95 9.81 -11.19 -2.27
N LEU A 96 10.34 -10.70 -1.14
CA LEU A 96 11.77 -10.75 -0.83
C LEU A 96 12.31 -12.20 -0.73
N MET A 97 11.58 -13.08 -0.04
CA MET A 97 12.06 -14.41 0.32
C MET A 97 11.76 -15.48 -0.74
N SER A 98 10.79 -15.24 -1.64
CA SER A 98 10.37 -16.25 -2.61
C SER A 98 11.53 -16.86 -3.41
N PRO A 99 12.44 -16.09 -4.03
CA PRO A 99 13.57 -16.67 -4.76
C PRO A 99 14.46 -17.58 -3.91
N PHE A 100 14.66 -17.23 -2.63
CA PHE A 100 15.43 -18.03 -1.69
C PHE A 100 14.74 -19.34 -1.35
N ILE A 101 13.45 -19.28 -1.04
CA ILE A 101 12.66 -20.46 -0.69
C ILE A 101 12.61 -21.45 -1.86
N ILE A 102 12.16 -20.97 -3.03
CA ILE A 102 11.88 -21.83 -4.19
C ILE A 102 13.16 -22.42 -4.81
N SER A 103 14.31 -21.78 -4.59
CA SER A 103 15.61 -22.28 -5.06
C SER A 103 16.37 -23.14 -4.05
N ASN A 104 15.77 -23.46 -2.89
CA ASN A 104 16.45 -24.11 -1.77
C ASN A 104 17.72 -23.35 -1.32
N GLY A 105 17.64 -22.02 -1.24
CA GLY A 105 18.70 -21.16 -0.73
C GLY A 105 19.84 -20.85 -1.72
N LYS A 106 19.65 -21.13 -3.02
CA LYS A 106 20.69 -20.86 -4.04
C LYS A 106 20.68 -19.42 -4.55
N TYR A 107 19.51 -18.79 -4.59
CA TYR A 107 19.33 -17.43 -5.11
C TYR A 107 18.65 -16.54 -4.07
N ARG A 108 18.88 -15.23 -4.18
CA ARG A 108 18.15 -14.21 -3.43
C ARG A 108 17.68 -13.11 -4.37
N MET A 109 16.71 -12.32 -3.92
CA MET A 109 16.27 -11.15 -4.66
C MET A 109 17.40 -10.11 -4.79
N ASN A 110 17.50 -9.47 -5.95
CA ASN A 110 18.33 -8.29 -6.15
C ASN A 110 17.54 -7.04 -5.71
N GLU A 111 17.73 -6.62 -4.47
CA GLU A 111 17.02 -5.49 -3.88
C GLU A 111 17.32 -4.14 -4.56
N ASN A 112 18.40 -4.06 -5.35
CA ASN A 112 18.74 -2.86 -6.10
C ASN A 112 18.02 -2.75 -7.44
N HIS A 113 17.41 -3.83 -7.93
CA HIS A 113 16.71 -3.86 -9.21
C HIS A 113 15.49 -2.93 -9.20
N SER A 114 15.30 -2.17 -10.27
CA SER A 114 14.20 -1.21 -10.41
C SER A 114 12.84 -1.89 -10.26
N SER A 115 12.63 -3.02 -10.93
CA SER A 115 11.37 -3.77 -10.89
C SER A 115 11.06 -4.30 -9.49
N PHE A 116 12.06 -4.75 -8.72
CA PHE A 116 11.83 -5.14 -7.33
C PHE A 116 11.33 -3.96 -6.49
N LYS A 117 12.01 -2.81 -6.58
CA LYS A 117 11.60 -1.58 -5.88
C LYS A 117 10.18 -1.15 -6.27
N LYS A 118 9.82 -1.26 -7.55
CA LYS A 118 8.46 -0.95 -8.02
C LYS A 118 7.39 -1.91 -7.51
N LEU A 119 7.71 -3.20 -7.38
CA LEU A 119 6.81 -4.16 -6.75
C LEU A 119 6.67 -3.90 -5.24
N GLU A 120 7.74 -3.50 -4.54
CA GLU A 120 7.65 -3.06 -3.15
C GLU A 120 6.78 -1.80 -2.99
N GLU A 121 6.98 -0.80 -3.85
CA GLU A 121 6.14 0.41 -3.90
C GLU A 121 4.66 0.05 -4.13
N LEU A 122 4.37 -0.85 -5.08
CA LEU A 122 3.03 -1.38 -5.34
C LEU A 122 2.39 -1.99 -4.09
N ILE A 123 3.13 -2.85 -3.38
CA ILE A 123 2.66 -3.49 -2.13
C ILE A 123 2.35 -2.45 -1.06
N VAL A 124 3.26 -1.49 -0.86
CA VAL A 124 3.08 -0.41 0.11
C VAL A 124 1.87 0.45 -0.23
N LEU A 125 1.72 0.81 -1.50
CA LEU A 125 0.61 1.63 -1.98
C LEU A 125 -0.73 0.90 -1.82
N ARG A 126 -0.82 -0.37 -2.24
CA ARG A 126 -2.02 -1.20 -2.04
C ARG A 126 -2.39 -1.31 -0.56
N ASN A 127 -1.42 -1.51 0.32
CA ASN A 127 -1.70 -1.58 1.76
C ASN A 127 -2.23 -0.26 2.30
N LYS A 128 -1.68 0.87 1.86
CA LYS A 128 -2.14 2.20 2.26
C LYS A 128 -3.54 2.53 1.73
N ILE A 129 -3.86 2.10 0.51
CA ILE A 129 -5.19 2.29 -0.10
C ILE A 129 -6.24 1.40 0.57
N LEU A 130 -5.97 0.09 0.73
CA LEU A 130 -6.97 -0.86 1.23
C LEU A 130 -7.04 -0.96 2.75
N HIS A 131 -5.98 -0.58 3.45
CA HIS A 131 -5.87 -0.67 4.90
C HIS A 131 -5.44 0.68 5.50
N ASN A 132 -6.00 1.78 4.97
CA ASN A 132 -5.75 3.10 5.51
C ASN A 132 -6.10 3.09 7.02
N LYS A 133 -5.14 3.50 7.85
CA LYS A 133 -5.36 3.61 9.29
C LYS A 133 -5.69 5.07 9.57
N GLU A 134 -6.93 5.33 9.95
CA GLU A 134 -7.33 6.64 10.42
C GLU A 134 -6.73 6.87 11.81
N LEU A 135 -5.72 7.74 11.87
CA LEU A 135 -5.02 8.09 13.10
C LEU A 135 -5.31 9.55 13.44
N LEU A 136 -5.43 9.85 14.74
CA LEU A 136 -5.39 11.23 15.21
C LEU A 136 -4.04 11.83 14.84
N LYS A 137 -4.09 12.99 14.19
CA LYS A 137 -2.91 13.76 13.79
C LYS A 137 -2.78 14.97 14.69
N GLU A 138 -1.55 15.33 14.98
CA GLU A 138 -1.23 16.49 15.81
C GLU A 138 -1.11 17.74 14.96
N PHE A 139 -1.53 18.88 15.51
CA PHE A 139 -1.25 20.20 14.97
C PHE A 139 -1.07 21.21 16.09
N ASP A 140 -0.30 22.26 15.81
CA ASP A 140 -0.11 23.35 16.74
C ASP A 140 -1.32 24.28 16.67
N CYS A 141 -2.01 24.43 17.80
CA CYS A 141 -3.13 25.36 17.86
C CYS A 141 -2.57 26.79 17.83
N PRO A 142 -3.07 27.68 16.95
CA PRO A 142 -2.67 29.08 16.96
C PRO A 142 -3.23 29.84 18.18
N ILE A 143 -4.00 29.17 19.05
CA ILE A 143 -4.69 29.75 20.19
C ILE A 143 -4.08 29.19 21.47
N ASN A 144 -3.53 30.08 22.29
CA ASN A 144 -3.12 29.77 23.64
C ASN A 144 -4.07 30.48 24.62
N GLY A 145 -4.85 29.69 25.36
CA GLY A 145 -5.64 30.16 26.48
C GLY A 145 -4.87 30.05 27.79
N GLU A 146 -5.11 30.99 28.69
CA GLU A 146 -4.65 30.95 30.07
C GLU A 146 -5.70 30.23 30.92
N CYS A 147 -5.25 29.30 31.76
CA CYS A 147 -6.13 28.61 32.70
C CYS A 147 -6.12 29.34 34.05
N ASP A 148 -7.29 29.75 34.52
CA ASP A 148 -7.48 30.20 35.90
C ASP A 148 -8.63 29.40 36.54
N ASN A 149 -8.28 28.60 37.54
CA ASN A 149 -9.15 27.62 38.20
C ASN A 149 -9.84 26.66 37.22
N GLU A 150 -11.14 26.85 36.96
CA GLU A 150 -11.98 26.02 36.07
C GLU A 150 -12.26 26.69 34.71
N ASN A 151 -11.81 27.92 34.51
CA ASN A 151 -12.08 28.70 33.31
C ASN A 151 -10.85 28.77 32.39
N ILE A 152 -11.09 28.67 31.08
CA ILE A 152 -10.08 28.90 30.05
C ILE A 152 -10.34 30.30 29.48
N TYR A 153 -9.39 31.21 29.67
CA TYR A 153 -9.41 32.55 29.13
C TYR A 153 -8.63 32.58 27.83
N ILE A 154 -9.27 32.97 26.73
CA ILE A 154 -8.60 33.13 25.45
C ILE A 154 -8.37 34.63 25.21
N PRO A 155 -7.12 35.11 25.19
CA PRO A 155 -6.83 36.51 24.89
C PRO A 155 -6.99 36.75 23.38
N ILE A 156 -8.20 37.09 22.94
CA ILE A 156 -8.49 37.30 21.52
C ILE A 156 -8.69 38.79 21.21
N GLU A 157 -7.76 39.39 20.46
CA GLU A 157 -7.96 40.70 19.81
C GLU A 157 -8.68 40.61 18.45
N LYS A 158 -8.78 39.42 17.84
CA LYS A 158 -9.44 39.17 16.53
C LYS A 158 -10.44 38.02 16.57
N THR A 159 -11.69 38.28 16.19
CA THR A 159 -12.82 37.33 16.21
C THR A 159 -12.68 36.11 15.27
N THR A 160 -11.68 36.07 14.39
CA THR A 160 -11.47 35.01 13.40
C THR A 160 -10.02 34.55 13.41
N ILE A 161 -9.83 33.23 13.48
CA ILE A 161 -8.52 32.59 13.58
C ILE A 161 -8.44 31.58 12.45
N GLU A 162 -7.51 31.84 11.53
CA GLU A 162 -7.24 30.98 10.39
C GLU A 162 -6.08 30.06 10.72
N PHE A 163 -6.25 28.77 10.44
CA PHE A 163 -5.19 27.78 10.53
C PHE A 163 -5.38 26.76 9.42
N GLU A 164 -4.26 26.21 8.97
CA GLU A 164 -4.25 25.14 7.99
C GLU A 164 -4.01 23.82 8.70
N LEU A 165 -4.91 22.86 8.50
CA LEU A 165 -4.62 21.48 8.84
C LEU A 165 -3.68 20.92 7.77
N PRO A 166 -2.62 20.18 8.15
CA PRO A 166 -1.76 19.52 7.18
C PRO A 166 -2.62 18.62 6.28
N TYR A 167 -2.78 19.02 5.02
CA TYR A 167 -3.46 18.23 4.01
C TYR A 167 -2.56 17.04 3.69
N HIS A 168 -3.15 15.85 3.68
CA HIS A 168 -2.46 14.65 3.25
C HIS A 168 -3.25 14.07 2.10
N ASP A 169 -2.59 13.98 0.94
CA ASP A 169 -3.14 13.35 -0.24
C ASP A 169 -3.71 11.97 0.12
N ASN A 170 -4.93 11.70 -0.34
CA ASN A 170 -5.42 10.35 -0.28
C ASN A 170 -4.57 9.50 -1.22
N TYR A 171 -4.12 8.33 -0.78
CA TYR A 171 -3.24 7.47 -1.58
C TYR A 171 -3.86 7.05 -2.92
N ILE A 172 -5.19 7.10 -3.07
CA ILE A 172 -5.87 6.87 -4.35
C ILE A 172 -5.61 7.98 -5.38
N GLU A 173 -5.29 9.20 -4.93
CA GLU A 173 -4.98 10.36 -5.77
C GLU A 173 -3.53 10.34 -6.27
N LEU A 174 -2.66 9.55 -5.63
CA LEU A 174 -1.29 9.32 -6.10
C LEU A 174 -1.22 8.36 -7.30
N LEU A 175 -2.35 7.81 -7.73
CA LEU A 175 -2.41 6.89 -8.86
C LEU A 175 -2.36 7.66 -10.18
N THR A 176 -1.21 7.56 -10.84
CA THR A 176 -0.96 8.17 -12.15
C THR A 176 -0.79 7.10 -13.23
N LYS A 177 -0.90 7.52 -14.50
CA LYS A 177 -0.58 6.68 -15.65
C LYS A 177 0.85 6.12 -15.57
N ASP A 178 1.82 6.95 -15.24
CA ASP A 178 3.23 6.55 -15.19
C ASP A 178 3.51 5.52 -14.09
N SER A 179 2.86 5.67 -12.93
CA SER A 179 2.91 4.68 -11.85
C SER A 179 2.32 3.35 -12.33
N CYS A 180 1.14 3.37 -12.98
CA CYS A 180 0.51 2.15 -13.50
C CYS A 180 1.39 1.45 -14.54
N LEU A 181 1.94 2.18 -15.50
CA LEU A 181 2.83 1.60 -16.52
C LEU A 181 4.10 1.00 -15.89
N SER A 182 4.67 1.67 -14.90
CA SER A 182 5.83 1.18 -14.15
C SER A 182 5.51 -0.11 -13.39
N PHE A 183 4.33 -0.21 -12.76
CA PHE A 183 3.87 -1.44 -12.12
C PHE A 183 3.64 -2.56 -13.14
N GLY A 184 3.03 -2.26 -14.28
CA GLY A 184 2.82 -3.21 -15.36
C GLY A 184 4.13 -3.82 -15.87
N ASN A 185 5.15 -2.99 -16.12
CA ASN A 185 6.48 -3.45 -16.53
C ASN A 185 7.12 -4.33 -15.46
N ALA A 186 7.09 -3.90 -14.20
CA ALA A 186 7.65 -4.67 -13.09
C ALA A 186 6.94 -6.02 -12.89
N MET A 187 5.63 -6.10 -13.12
CA MET A 187 4.87 -7.35 -13.14
C MET A 187 5.30 -8.27 -14.28
N GLY A 188 5.57 -7.70 -15.46
CA GLY A 188 6.14 -8.44 -16.60
C GLY A 188 7.48 -9.06 -16.26
N ASP A 189 8.38 -8.27 -15.66
CA ASP A 189 9.70 -8.74 -15.22
C ASP A 189 9.59 -9.83 -14.14
N PHE A 190 8.73 -9.64 -13.14
CA PHE A 190 8.47 -10.67 -12.13
C PHE A 190 8.01 -11.98 -12.76
N LYS A 191 7.09 -11.92 -13.73
CA LYS A 191 6.62 -13.10 -14.44
C LYS A 191 7.77 -13.80 -15.18
N ASN A 192 8.56 -13.03 -15.93
CA ASN A 192 9.62 -13.56 -16.79
C ASN A 192 10.84 -14.08 -16.03
N PHE A 193 11.26 -13.39 -14.97
CA PHE A 193 12.50 -13.68 -14.26
C PHE A 193 12.31 -14.56 -13.01
N ILE A 194 11.10 -14.62 -12.46
CA ILE A 194 10.82 -15.35 -11.23
C ILE A 194 9.72 -16.38 -11.44
N MET A 195 8.48 -15.97 -11.74
CA MET A 195 7.33 -16.88 -11.74
C MET A 195 7.50 -18.02 -12.75
N THR A 196 7.66 -17.70 -14.03
CA THR A 196 7.78 -18.71 -15.09
C THR A 196 9.00 -19.62 -14.89
N PRO A 197 10.22 -19.08 -14.64
CA PRO A 197 11.38 -19.94 -14.35
C PRO A 197 11.18 -20.86 -13.15
N SER A 198 10.49 -20.41 -12.10
CA SER A 198 10.25 -21.22 -10.91
C SER A 198 9.33 -22.40 -11.19
N LEU A 199 8.25 -22.17 -11.95
CA LEU A 199 7.29 -23.23 -12.32
C LEU A 199 7.86 -24.23 -13.34
N CYS A 200 8.89 -23.84 -14.07
CA CYS A 200 9.59 -24.70 -15.03
C CYS A 200 10.88 -25.32 -14.46
N GLU A 201 11.12 -25.22 -13.15
CA GLU A 201 12.33 -25.69 -12.47
C GLU A 201 13.66 -25.13 -13.04
N ASN A 202 13.60 -23.99 -13.72
CA ASN A 202 14.69 -23.37 -14.47
C ASN A 202 15.12 -22.04 -13.87
N ILE A 203 15.04 -21.89 -12.54
CA ILE A 203 15.48 -20.67 -11.87
C ILE A 203 17.01 -20.54 -11.94
N THR A 204 17.49 -19.49 -12.60
CA THR A 204 18.90 -19.14 -12.77
C THR A 204 19.15 -17.71 -12.33
N ASP A 205 20.41 -17.33 -12.15
CA ASP A 205 20.76 -15.93 -11.94
C ASP A 205 20.30 -15.07 -13.12
N ASN A 206 19.76 -13.90 -12.78
CA ASN A 206 19.34 -12.88 -13.72
C ASN A 206 19.34 -11.51 -13.01
N GLU A 207 18.79 -10.49 -13.68
CA GLU A 207 18.82 -9.12 -13.16
C GLU A 207 18.01 -8.95 -11.86
N MET A 208 16.92 -9.71 -11.68
CA MET A 208 16.06 -9.66 -10.49
C MET A 208 16.48 -10.64 -9.38
N ILE A 209 17.18 -11.73 -9.71
CA ILE A 209 17.62 -12.73 -8.72
C ILE A 209 19.10 -13.05 -8.88
N ILE A 210 19.84 -12.96 -7.79
CA ILE A 210 21.30 -13.13 -7.77
C ILE A 210 21.67 -14.39 -6.98
N ARG A 211 22.70 -15.09 -7.46
CA ARG A 211 23.22 -16.28 -6.81
C ARG A 211 23.88 -15.93 -5.47
N LEU A 212 23.57 -16.71 -4.44
CA LEU A 212 24.26 -16.66 -3.16
C LEU A 212 25.63 -17.35 -3.31
N LYS A 213 26.67 -16.66 -2.85
CA LYS A 213 28.05 -17.17 -2.83
C LYS A 213 28.23 -18.13 -1.67
#